data_AF-A0A7W3ZZH3-F1
#
_entry.id   AF-A0A7W3ZZH3-F1
#
_cell.length_a   1.000
_cell.length_b   1.000
_cell.length_c   1.000
_cell.angle_alpha   90.00
_cell.angle_beta   90.00
_cell.angle_gamma   90.00
#
_symmetry.space_group_name_H-M   'P 1'
#
loop_
_entity.id
_entity.type
_entity.pdbx_description
1 polymer ?
#
loop_
_entity_poly.entity_id
_entity_poly.type
_entity_poly.pdbx_seq_one_letter_code
_entity_poly.pdbx_strand_id
1 'polypeptide(L)'
;MKKKYTRGLLLAASLFLLPASFQSVLAADLNSKVSSSLDKSSTVTQKAKTTVASEKKKVTSTTAAVGKLSKIDLNSASVKQLTTINGIGDKTAQAIVDYRKKNGNYTNLKDLVNVKGIGATTLQKIMPYLSL
;
A
#
# COMPACT_ATOMS: atom_id res chain seq x y z
N MET A 1 4.29 -43.88 -36.91
CA MET A 1 5.27 -42.93 -36.32
C MET A 1 6.24 -42.50 -37.41
N LYS A 2 6.20 -41.24 -37.87
CA LYS A 2 7.18 -40.70 -38.85
C LYS A 2 7.66 -39.34 -38.35
N LYS A 3 8.81 -39.35 -37.65
CA LYS A 3 9.54 -38.13 -37.28
C LYS A 3 10.45 -37.75 -38.45
N LYS A 4 10.28 -36.56 -39.00
CA LYS A 4 11.28 -35.91 -39.88
C LYS A 4 11.28 -34.40 -39.59
N TYR A 5 12.03 -34.01 -38.55
CA TYR A 5 12.41 -32.63 -38.35
C TYR A 5 13.72 -32.42 -39.11
N THR A 6 13.60 -31.87 -40.31
CA THR A 6 14.72 -31.45 -41.15
C THR A 6 15.40 -30.24 -40.52
N ARG A 7 16.72 -30.34 -40.37
CA ARG A 7 17.62 -29.34 -39.81
C ARG A 7 17.78 -28.16 -40.78
N GLY A 8 17.59 -26.95 -40.26
CA GLY A 8 18.09 -25.68 -40.80
C GLY A 8 17.97 -24.67 -39.66
N LEU A 9 19.02 -24.40 -38.88
CA LEU A 9 20.22 -23.62 -39.19
C LEU A 9 19.91 -22.15 -39.51
N LEU A 10 20.26 -21.31 -38.53
CA LEU A 10 20.84 -19.96 -38.63
C LEU A 10 19.96 -18.70 -38.71
N LEU A 11 20.43 -17.71 -37.91
CA LEU A 11 20.28 -16.24 -38.00
C LEU A 11 18.96 -15.67 -37.45
N ALA A 12 18.91 -14.68 -36.54
CA ALA A 12 19.92 -13.73 -36.10
C ALA A 12 19.62 -13.26 -34.66
N ALA A 13 20.66 -13.18 -33.83
CA ALA A 13 20.64 -12.44 -32.59
C ALA A 13 20.70 -10.94 -32.90
N SER A 14 19.58 -10.25 -32.77
CA SER A 14 19.52 -8.78 -32.84
C SER A 14 20.06 -8.18 -31.54
N LEU A 15 21.39 -8.02 -31.53
CA LEU A 15 22.14 -7.13 -30.66
C LEU A 15 21.66 -5.68 -30.88
N PHE A 16 20.83 -5.15 -29.99
CA PHE A 16 20.51 -3.72 -29.97
C PHE A 16 21.43 -2.99 -28.99
N LEU A 17 22.21 -2.07 -29.57
CA LEU A 17 23.29 -1.27 -29.03
C LEU A 17 22.74 -0.05 -28.25
N LEU A 18 23.39 0.26 -27.12
CA LEU A 18 23.04 1.27 -26.09
C LEU A 18 22.89 2.72 -26.61
N PRO A 19 22.30 3.61 -25.78
CA PRO A 19 23.13 4.73 -25.32
C PRO A 19 23.20 4.83 -23.79
N ALA A 20 24.44 4.89 -23.30
CA ALA A 20 24.78 5.34 -21.97
C ALA A 20 24.57 6.86 -21.87
N SER A 21 23.33 7.30 -21.64
CA SER A 21 23.04 8.66 -21.19
C SER A 21 22.94 8.71 -19.66
N PHE A 22 24.02 8.24 -19.03
CA PHE A 22 24.40 8.63 -17.69
C PHE A 22 25.25 9.89 -17.84
N GLN A 23 24.68 11.08 -17.64
CA GLN A 23 25.35 12.27 -17.12
C GLN A 23 24.30 13.13 -16.41
N SER A 24 24.28 13.13 -15.07
CA SER A 24 25.06 14.05 -14.23
C SER A 24 24.55 15.49 -14.28
N VAL A 25 23.59 15.82 -13.41
CA VAL A 25 23.36 17.18 -12.88
C VAL A 25 23.16 17.00 -11.37
N LEU A 26 24.25 17.01 -10.62
CA LEU A 26 24.89 18.16 -9.96
C LEU A 26 24.26 18.43 -8.58
N ALA A 27 25.04 18.03 -7.58
CA ALA A 27 24.90 18.43 -6.20
C ALA A 27 24.89 19.97 -6.08
N ALA A 28 23.94 20.49 -5.32
CA ALA A 28 24.04 21.80 -4.71
C ALA A 28 24.24 21.58 -3.20
N ASP A 29 25.50 21.42 -2.81
CA ASP A 29 25.96 21.76 -1.47
C ASP A 29 26.75 23.06 -1.62
N LEU A 30 26.22 24.17 -1.11
CA LEU A 30 27.02 25.33 -0.72
C LEU A 30 26.36 26.05 0.45
N ASN A 31 27.20 26.23 1.47
CA ASN A 31 27.22 27.30 2.46
C ASN A 31 26.59 26.96 3.81
N SER A 32 27.30 26.36 4.77
CA SER A 32 28.49 26.91 5.44
C SER A 32 28.32 28.38 5.86
N LYS A 33 27.72 28.59 7.03
CA LYS A 33 28.17 29.68 7.90
C LYS A 33 28.10 29.25 9.36
N VAL A 34 29.23 28.65 9.76
CA VAL A 34 29.77 28.59 11.11
C VAL A 34 29.46 29.87 11.88
N SER A 35 29.04 29.74 13.14
CA SER A 35 29.57 30.47 14.32
C SER A 35 28.47 30.82 15.32
N SER A 36 28.38 30.03 16.39
CA SER A 36 28.17 30.49 17.78
C SER A 36 27.95 29.23 18.61
N SER A 37 28.98 28.62 19.19
CA SER A 37 29.65 29.04 20.43
C SER A 37 29.33 28.00 21.50
N LEU A 38 30.36 27.22 21.85
CA LEU A 38 30.65 26.71 23.19
C LEU A 38 29.50 26.76 24.20
N ASP A 39 28.95 25.61 24.56
CA ASP A 39 29.00 25.20 25.97
C ASP A 39 28.92 23.67 26.12
N LYS A 40 29.93 23.12 26.77
CA LYS A 40 29.86 21.84 27.45
C LYS A 40 29.03 22.07 28.70
N SER A 41 27.86 21.44 28.87
CA SER A 41 27.38 20.93 30.16
C SER A 41 25.89 20.57 30.10
N SER A 42 25.60 19.29 30.37
CA SER A 42 24.45 18.86 31.18
C SER A 42 23.01 18.91 30.64
N THR A 43 22.29 17.86 31.08
CA THR A 43 20.85 17.83 31.45
C THR A 43 19.76 17.58 30.38
N VAL A 44 19.37 16.31 30.28
CA VAL A 44 18.01 15.76 30.49
C VAL A 44 16.78 16.64 30.10
N THR A 45 15.99 16.10 29.17
CA THR A 45 14.52 16.19 28.96
C THR A 45 13.80 17.54 29.02
N GLN A 46 13.22 17.94 27.87
CA GLN A 46 11.95 18.68 27.63
C GLN A 46 11.73 18.71 26.09
N LYS A 47 10.79 17.99 25.46
CA LYS A 47 9.35 18.26 25.22
C LYS A 47 9.01 19.63 24.59
N ALA A 48 8.17 19.57 23.53
CA ALA A 48 7.44 20.63 22.81
C ALA A 48 8.18 21.23 21.59
N LYS A 49 7.59 21.63 20.45
CA LYS A 49 6.24 21.64 19.84
C LYS A 49 6.41 22.53 18.58
N THR A 50 6.31 22.00 17.36
CA THR A 50 5.25 22.31 16.35
C THR A 50 5.32 23.77 15.82
N THR A 51 5.60 24.04 14.53
CA THR A 51 4.62 24.18 13.40
C THR A 51 4.69 25.62 12.79
N VAL A 52 4.44 25.96 11.51
CA VAL A 52 3.38 25.61 10.54
C VAL A 52 3.64 26.22 9.14
N ALA A 53 2.84 25.74 8.16
CA ALA A 53 2.34 26.37 6.90
C ALA A 53 3.08 25.99 5.60
N SER A 54 2.44 25.43 4.55
CA SER A 54 1.03 25.45 4.11
C SER A 54 0.66 24.05 3.56
N GLU A 55 -0.44 23.37 3.89
CA GLU A 55 -1.86 23.70 4.08
C GLU A 55 -2.65 23.89 2.76
N LYS A 56 -3.40 22.85 2.36
CA LYS A 56 -4.77 23.02 1.87
C LYS A 56 -5.70 22.04 2.56
N LYS A 57 -6.32 22.59 3.59
CA LYS A 57 -7.40 22.13 4.46
C LYS A 57 -8.71 21.95 3.69
N LYS A 58 -9.43 20.86 3.99
CA LYS A 58 -10.90 20.89 4.17
C LYS A 58 -11.29 19.92 5.28
N VAL A 59 -11.15 20.42 6.50
CA VAL A 59 -11.91 19.96 7.66
C VAL A 59 -13.29 20.61 7.54
N THR A 60 -14.36 19.82 7.63
CA THR A 60 -15.58 20.03 8.43
C THR A 60 -16.77 19.30 7.81
N SER A 61 -17.20 18.22 8.47
CA SER A 61 -18.61 17.99 8.77
C SER A 61 -18.70 17.04 9.96
N THR A 62 -18.63 17.62 11.16
CA THR A 62 -19.30 17.05 12.32
C THR A 62 -20.79 17.06 12.02
N THR A 63 -21.40 15.89 11.89
CA THR A 63 -22.84 15.73 12.12
C THR A 63 -23.02 14.38 12.78
N ALA A 64 -23.50 14.40 14.02
CA ALA A 64 -23.85 13.25 14.81
C ALA A 64 -24.87 12.38 14.06
N ALA A 65 -24.42 11.32 13.43
CA ALA A 65 -25.28 10.25 12.94
C ALA A 65 -25.37 9.20 14.04
N VAL A 66 -26.54 9.14 14.67
CA VAL A 66 -26.99 8.07 15.55
C VAL A 66 -26.49 6.71 15.05
N GLY A 67 -25.86 5.97 15.96
CA GLY A 67 -25.04 4.79 15.70
C GLY A 67 -25.64 3.81 14.68
N LYS A 68 -25.16 3.91 13.45
CA LYS A 68 -25.00 2.74 12.58
C LYS A 68 -23.59 2.23 12.83
N LEU A 69 -23.44 0.98 13.28
CA LEU A 69 -22.15 0.29 13.25
C LEU A 69 -21.55 0.52 11.87
N SER A 70 -20.45 1.27 11.81
CA SER A 70 -19.83 1.66 10.56
C SER A 70 -19.26 0.39 9.92
N LYS A 71 -19.90 -0.05 8.84
CA LYS A 71 -19.43 -1.17 8.05
C LYS A 71 -18.11 -0.78 7.40
N ILE A 72 -17.25 -1.78 7.22
CA ILE A 72 -15.94 -1.60 6.61
C ILE A 72 -16.09 -1.85 5.10
N ASP A 73 -15.78 -0.83 4.32
CA ASP A 73 -15.81 -0.89 2.86
C ASP A 73 -14.70 -1.80 2.35
N LEU A 74 -15.05 -2.93 1.75
CA LEU A 74 -14.11 -3.95 1.32
C LEU A 74 -13.14 -3.44 0.24
N ASN A 75 -13.64 -2.58 -0.65
CA ASN A 75 -12.87 -2.05 -1.77
C ASN A 75 -11.82 -1.02 -1.35
N SER A 76 -12.07 -0.26 -0.28
CA SER A 76 -11.17 0.81 0.20
C SER A 76 -10.43 0.46 1.49
N ALA A 77 -10.86 -0.57 2.22
CA ALA A 77 -10.28 -0.94 3.51
C ALA A 77 -8.79 -1.27 3.41
N SER A 78 -8.06 -0.87 4.45
CA SER A 78 -6.68 -1.27 4.71
C SER A 78 -6.63 -2.61 5.44
N VAL A 79 -5.46 -3.25 5.41
CA VAL A 79 -5.21 -4.51 6.14
C VAL A 79 -5.58 -4.37 7.61
N LYS A 80 -5.15 -3.28 8.26
CA LYS A 80 -5.44 -3.00 9.68
C LYS A 80 -6.94 -2.84 9.98
N GLN A 81 -7.72 -2.31 9.03
CA GLN A 81 -9.17 -2.20 9.21
C GLN A 81 -9.84 -3.56 9.10
N LEU A 82 -9.45 -4.37 8.10
CA LEU A 82 -10.00 -5.72 7.94
C LEU A 82 -9.70 -6.63 9.13
N THR A 83 -8.51 -6.50 9.75
CA THR A 83 -8.12 -7.28 10.94
C THR A 83 -8.90 -6.92 12.21
N THR A 84 -9.62 -5.79 12.23
CA THR A 84 -10.53 -5.48 13.36
C THR A 84 -11.76 -6.38 13.39
N ILE A 85 -12.07 -7.05 12.28
CA ILE A 85 -13.24 -7.92 12.17
C ILE A 85 -12.89 -9.28 12.76
N ASN A 86 -13.67 -9.72 13.75
CA ASN A 86 -13.54 -11.05 14.33
C ASN A 86 -13.67 -12.14 13.25
N GLY A 87 -12.61 -12.91 13.05
CA GLY A 87 -12.53 -13.95 12.01
C GLY A 87 -11.63 -13.59 10.82
N ILE A 88 -11.13 -12.36 10.72
CA ILE A 88 -10.09 -11.98 9.76
C ILE A 88 -8.78 -11.74 10.50
N GLY A 89 -7.78 -12.58 10.23
CA GLY A 89 -6.39 -12.36 10.67
C GLY A 89 -5.56 -11.63 9.62
N ASP A 90 -4.33 -11.23 10.00
CA ASP A 90 -3.41 -10.48 9.12
C ASP A 90 -3.21 -11.13 7.75
N LYS A 91 -3.03 -12.46 7.72
CA LYS A 91 -2.84 -13.23 6.48
C LYS A 91 -4.07 -13.16 5.57
N THR A 92 -5.26 -13.26 6.14
CA THR A 92 -6.52 -13.21 5.40
C THR A 92 -6.79 -11.80 4.90
N ALA A 93 -6.56 -10.78 5.73
CA ALA A 93 -6.67 -9.37 5.34
C ALA A 93 -5.71 -9.01 4.21
N GLN A 94 -4.46 -9.51 4.26
CA GLN A 94 -3.50 -9.35 3.17
C GLN A 94 -4.00 -10.03 1.89
N ALA A 95 -4.53 -11.25 1.99
CA ALA A 95 -5.08 -11.98 0.86
C ALA A 95 -6.27 -11.25 0.19
N ILE A 96 -7.13 -10.57 0.96
CA ILE A 96 -8.20 -9.71 0.43
C ILE A 96 -7.62 -8.57 -0.40
N VAL A 97 -6.63 -7.86 0.17
CA VAL A 97 -5.99 -6.72 -0.52
C VAL A 97 -5.25 -7.18 -1.78
N ASP A 98 -4.61 -8.34 -1.73
CA ASP A 98 -3.89 -8.91 -2.87
C ASP A 98 -4.86 -9.42 -3.94
N TYR A 99 -6.01 -9.99 -3.54
CA TYR A 99 -7.06 -10.41 -4.47
C TYR A 99 -7.61 -9.21 -5.23
N ARG A 100 -7.95 -8.10 -4.55
CA ARG A 100 -8.46 -6.91 -5.26
C ARG A 100 -7.44 -6.28 -6.22
N LYS A 101 -6.14 -6.37 -5.90
CA LYS A 101 -5.08 -5.89 -6.78
C LYS A 101 -4.94 -6.73 -8.06
N LYS A 102 -5.25 -8.02 -7.98
CA LYS A 102 -5.13 -8.96 -9.11
C LYS A 102 -6.41 -9.08 -9.93
N ASN A 103 -7.56 -9.09 -9.26
CA ASN A 103 -8.86 -9.37 -9.87
C ASN A 103 -9.73 -8.13 -10.04
N GLY A 104 -9.34 -7.00 -9.42
CA GLY A 104 -10.14 -5.77 -9.38
C GLY A 104 -11.06 -5.68 -8.17
N ASN A 105 -11.93 -4.68 -8.18
CA ASN A 105 -12.86 -4.42 -7.08
C ASN A 105 -13.85 -5.56 -6.89
N TYR A 106 -14.28 -5.76 -5.64
CA TYR A 106 -15.36 -6.67 -5.28
C TYR A 106 -16.70 -6.08 -5.72
N THR A 107 -17.49 -6.90 -6.42
CA THR A 107 -18.85 -6.56 -6.82
C THR A 107 -19.88 -7.09 -5.84
N ASN A 108 -19.54 -8.18 -5.14
CA ASN A 108 -20.39 -8.85 -4.18
C ASN A 108 -19.59 -9.30 -2.96
N LEU A 109 -20.22 -9.34 -1.78
CA LEU A 109 -19.58 -9.89 -0.58
C LEU A 109 -19.26 -11.39 -0.71
N LYS A 110 -20.00 -12.12 -1.56
CA LYS A 110 -19.76 -13.56 -1.81
C LYS A 110 -18.43 -13.84 -2.51
N ASP A 111 -17.87 -12.87 -3.21
CA ASP A 111 -16.60 -13.01 -3.92
C ASP A 111 -15.42 -13.23 -2.96
N LEU A 112 -15.61 -12.93 -1.66
CA LEU A 112 -14.65 -13.21 -0.60
C LEU A 112 -14.34 -14.70 -0.44
N VAL A 113 -15.23 -15.62 -0.87
CA VAL A 113 -14.95 -17.07 -0.85
C VAL A 113 -13.78 -17.44 -1.77
N ASN A 114 -13.50 -16.63 -2.79
CA ASN A 114 -12.36 -16.84 -3.68
C ASN A 114 -11.02 -16.44 -3.04
N VAL A 115 -11.05 -15.77 -1.87
CA VAL A 115 -9.86 -15.34 -1.14
C VAL A 115 -9.36 -16.48 -0.25
N LYS A 116 -8.06 -16.78 -0.35
CA LYS A 116 -7.42 -17.80 0.47
C LYS A 116 -7.59 -17.50 1.97
N GLY A 117 -8.20 -18.44 2.70
CA GLY A 117 -8.41 -18.33 4.14
C GLY A 117 -9.80 -17.83 4.55
N ILE A 118 -10.70 -17.54 3.61
CA ILE A 118 -12.11 -17.25 3.89
C ILE A 118 -12.96 -18.45 3.48
N GLY A 119 -13.44 -19.20 4.47
CA GLY A 119 -14.45 -20.24 4.26
C GLY A 119 -15.87 -19.69 4.36
N ALA A 120 -16.87 -20.50 4.00
CA ALA A 120 -18.29 -20.15 4.10
C ALA A 120 -18.70 -19.73 5.53
N THR A 121 -18.13 -20.40 6.54
CA THR A 121 -18.38 -20.10 7.97
C THR A 121 -17.82 -18.75 8.37
N THR A 122 -16.59 -18.42 7.96
CA THR A 122 -15.98 -17.12 8.19
C THR A 122 -16.76 -16.03 7.47
N LEU A 123 -17.14 -16.26 6.21
CA LEU A 123 -17.92 -15.31 5.43
C LEU A 123 -19.20 -14.90 6.15
N GLN A 124 -19.99 -15.85 6.64
CA GLN A 124 -21.23 -15.56 7.38
C GLN A 124 -20.99 -14.69 8.61
N LYS A 125 -19.87 -14.88 9.32
CA LYS A 125 -19.51 -14.09 10.50
C LYS A 125 -19.12 -12.66 10.15
N ILE A 126 -18.45 -12.45 9.00
CA ILE A 126 -17.89 -11.14 8.62
C ILE A 126 -18.85 -10.31 7.76
N MET A 127 -19.76 -10.94 7.01
CA MET A 127 -20.77 -10.30 6.17
C MET A 127 -21.52 -9.13 6.82
N PRO A 128 -21.99 -9.19 8.08
CA PRO A 128 -22.71 -8.07 8.69
C PRO A 128 -21.85 -6.82 8.92
N TYR A 129 -20.52 -6.97 8.96
CA TYR A 129 -19.56 -5.90 9.24
C TYR A 129 -18.98 -5.27 7.96
N LEU A 130 -19.32 -5.77 6.77
CA LEU A 130 -18.73 -5.37 5.51
C LEU A 130 -19.72 -4.60 4.62
N SER A 131 -19.16 -3.69 3.82
CA SER A 131 -19.79 -2.95 2.73
C SER A 131 -18.91 -3.02 1.47
N LEU A 132 -19.41 -2.55 0.32
CA LEU A 132 -18.71 -2.56 -0.97
C LEU A 132 -18.28 -1.16 -1.38
#